data_AF-A0AAU9W0M6-F1
#
_entry.id   AF-A0AAU9W0M6-F1
#
_cell.length_a   1.000
_cell.length_b   1.000
_cell.length_c   1.000
_cell.angle_alpha   90.00
_cell.angle_beta   90.00
_cell.angle_gamma   90.00
#
_symmetry.space_group_name_H-M   'P 1'
#
loop_
_entity.id
_entity.type
_entity.pdbx_description
1 polymer ?
#
loop_
_entity_poly.entity_id
_entity_poly.type
_entity_poly.pdbx_seq_one_letter_code
_entity_poly.pdbx_strand_id
1 'polypeptide(L)'
;MQNIKDTVLLFNKLGFHLHPLKSVVIPTKRLTFLGFNLDSGSMTVSATEQKVLKTLKSCKKLKAKQNSLISEVAEVIGILVSNFPGTQFGQLYYRSLEYDKTNALICSKGNYNAPMKLSSRSMIKLDWWISNMPVACKNIQPLKANIQLQTDASNKGWGAVYGDQQIGGRWNTNEAMDHINILELKAAFFALKSFCSQANKTHVQIQIDNTTAVSYINNMGGSKSPVLNTLAIELWEWCIHRNIWFNPTMPTENSAGQRERHIDRTSVAHTNMVPPGSTVTVQPTLDLPTISQTTSAHNTQQTAPITPETPLNEVIEVLMASWRPGTKKQYSTYLNKWLEFCSKRTIDYSSLKISEAVEFLMALHSQGLRYSSINTARSALSSILKLDNCDNFGTHSLVTRFMKGIYELIKPKPKYNQIWDVSQVLDYLKTLYPLEKLSLKELTQKTVMLLLLVTGQRGQFIHLLSLNGIQLTSQTAYLSLEEHTKTSRPNKAAAAVTITEFTPDSRICPLTTLKAYIKETETLRNGENKLFISFIKPNKAVSRDTISRWTKQVLTNSGIDTKMFTSHSTRAASATKAHQKEIPLDTILNTIGWESAETFRKYYHKPV
;
A
#
# COMPACT_ATOMS: atom_id res chain seq x y z
N MET A 1 -19.51 -38.32 -0.65
CA MET A 1 -19.19 -38.36 -2.11
C MET A 1 -20.27 -37.73 -2.96
N GLN A 2 -21.56 -37.93 -2.66
CA GLN A 2 -22.69 -37.37 -3.42
C GLN A 2 -22.60 -35.84 -3.56
N ASN A 3 -22.38 -35.11 -2.46
CA ASN A 3 -22.23 -33.64 -2.50
C ASN A 3 -21.13 -33.14 -3.44
N ILE A 4 -20.00 -33.85 -3.55
CA ILE A 4 -18.94 -33.43 -4.49
C ILE A 4 -19.38 -33.71 -5.93
N LYS A 5 -20.03 -34.84 -6.21
CA LYS A 5 -20.59 -35.12 -7.54
C LYS A 5 -21.65 -34.09 -7.90
N ASP A 6 -22.54 -33.75 -6.99
CA ASP A 6 -23.58 -32.74 -7.20
C ASP A 6 -22.97 -31.35 -7.41
N THR A 7 -21.92 -31.00 -6.67
CA THR A 7 -21.18 -29.75 -6.85
C THR A 7 -20.46 -29.73 -8.20
N VAL A 8 -19.78 -30.81 -8.60
CA VAL A 8 -19.13 -30.94 -9.91
C VAL A 8 -20.16 -30.80 -11.03
N LEU A 9 -21.32 -31.46 -10.91
CA LEU A 9 -22.42 -31.37 -11.87
C LEU A 9 -23.02 -29.96 -11.93
N LEU A 10 -23.21 -29.30 -10.78
CA LEU A 10 -23.72 -27.93 -10.71
C LEU A 10 -22.73 -26.95 -11.38
N PHE A 11 -21.45 -27.05 -11.06
CA PHE A 11 -20.41 -26.20 -11.66
C PHE A 11 -20.35 -26.42 -13.17
N ASN A 12 -20.37 -27.67 -13.63
CA ASN A 12 -20.43 -27.98 -15.07
C ASN A 12 -21.70 -27.43 -15.74
N LYS A 13 -22.88 -27.55 -15.10
CA LYS A 13 -24.14 -26.97 -15.61
C LYS A 13 -24.12 -25.44 -15.69
N LEU A 14 -23.39 -24.79 -14.80
CA LEU A 14 -23.18 -23.34 -14.78
C LEU A 14 -22.05 -22.88 -15.72
N GLY A 15 -21.43 -23.78 -16.48
CA GLY A 15 -20.35 -23.48 -17.43
C GLY A 15 -18.96 -23.38 -16.80
N PHE A 16 -18.78 -23.78 -15.53
CA PHE A 16 -17.48 -23.84 -14.87
C PHE A 16 -16.83 -25.21 -15.06
N HIS A 17 -15.59 -25.24 -15.56
CA HIS A 17 -14.80 -26.46 -15.68
C HIS A 17 -13.84 -26.62 -14.49
N LEU A 18 -14.00 -27.70 -13.72
CA LEU A 18 -13.08 -28.04 -12.64
C LEU A 18 -11.76 -28.52 -13.21
N HIS A 19 -10.68 -27.80 -12.92
CA HIS A 19 -9.35 -28.15 -13.41
C HIS A 19 -8.89 -29.48 -12.79
N PRO A 20 -8.60 -30.53 -13.58
CA PRO A 20 -8.42 -31.90 -13.07
C PRO A 20 -7.23 -32.04 -12.11
N LEU A 21 -6.15 -31.27 -12.35
CA LEU A 21 -4.94 -31.31 -11.52
C LEU A 21 -4.91 -30.28 -10.36
N LYS A 22 -5.80 -29.27 -10.38
CA LYS A 22 -5.82 -28.21 -9.36
C LYS A 22 -7.00 -28.33 -8.41
N SER A 23 -7.96 -29.19 -8.74
CA SER A 23 -9.15 -29.45 -7.94
C SER A 23 -8.99 -30.78 -7.22
N VAL A 24 -9.28 -30.80 -5.93
CA VAL A 24 -9.32 -32.04 -5.16
C VAL A 24 -10.76 -32.49 -5.03
N VAL A 25 -11.14 -33.46 -5.88
CA VAL A 25 -12.52 -33.99 -6.00
C VAL A 25 -12.77 -35.20 -5.10
N ILE A 26 -11.74 -35.68 -4.42
CA ILE A 26 -11.87 -36.70 -3.38
C ILE A 26 -11.81 -35.97 -2.04
N PRO A 27 -12.81 -36.12 -1.15
CA PRO A 27 -12.76 -35.50 0.16
C PRO A 27 -11.48 -35.94 0.88
N THR A 28 -10.65 -34.98 1.27
CA THR A 28 -9.40 -35.22 1.99
C THR A 28 -9.34 -34.37 3.24
N LYS A 29 -8.69 -34.88 4.29
CA LYS A 29 -8.40 -34.11 5.49
C LYS A 29 -7.15 -33.25 5.34
N ARG A 30 -6.28 -33.57 4.38
CA ARG A 30 -5.02 -32.87 4.10
C ARG A 30 -5.00 -32.34 2.67
N LEU A 31 -4.78 -31.04 2.52
CA LEU A 31 -4.77 -30.34 1.24
C LEU A 31 -3.52 -29.47 1.12
N THR A 32 -2.74 -29.66 0.05
CA THR A 32 -1.66 -28.73 -0.27
C THR A 32 -2.21 -27.59 -1.14
N PHE A 33 -2.05 -26.35 -0.68
CA PHE A 33 -2.51 -25.16 -1.38
C PHE A 33 -1.50 -24.01 -1.22
N LEU A 34 -1.07 -23.41 -2.34
CA LEU A 34 -0.11 -22.28 -2.38
C LEU A 34 1.18 -22.50 -1.56
N GLY A 35 1.68 -23.73 -1.53
CA GLY A 35 2.89 -24.10 -0.78
C GLY A 35 2.67 -24.29 0.72
N PHE A 36 1.44 -24.52 1.16
CA PHE A 36 1.08 -24.88 2.52
C PHE A 36 0.25 -26.16 2.56
N ASN A 37 0.40 -26.92 3.64
CA ASN A 37 -0.41 -28.07 3.98
C ASN A 37 -1.49 -27.63 4.96
N LEU A 38 -2.74 -27.72 4.54
CA LEU A 38 -3.93 -27.53 5.36
C LEU A 38 -4.36 -28.90 5.90
N ASP A 39 -4.31 -29.09 7.21
CA ASP A 39 -4.72 -30.32 7.88
C ASP A 39 -5.95 -30.03 8.75
N SER A 40 -7.11 -30.51 8.31
CA SER A 40 -8.38 -30.41 9.04
C SER A 40 -8.52 -31.44 10.17
N GLY A 41 -7.66 -32.45 10.23
CA GLY A 41 -7.58 -33.39 11.35
C GLY A 41 -6.93 -32.75 12.57
N SER A 42 -5.80 -32.07 12.38
CA SER A 42 -5.13 -31.30 13.44
C SER A 42 -5.59 -29.84 13.54
N MET A 43 -6.40 -29.36 12.59
CA MET A 43 -6.82 -27.95 12.46
C MET A 43 -5.63 -26.98 12.36
N THR A 44 -4.61 -27.37 11.60
CA THR A 44 -3.36 -26.60 11.42
C THR A 44 -3.03 -26.32 9.98
N VAL A 45 -2.29 -25.23 9.75
CA VAL A 45 -1.59 -24.90 8.52
C VAL A 45 -0.08 -25.03 8.75
N SER A 46 0.63 -25.76 7.90
CA SER A 46 2.10 -25.82 7.93
C SER A 46 2.67 -25.57 6.54
N ALA A 47 3.94 -25.17 6.45
CA ALA A 47 4.61 -25.03 5.16
C ALA A 47 4.87 -26.41 4.53
N THR A 48 4.88 -26.50 3.19
CA THR A 48 5.34 -27.72 2.53
C THR A 48 6.82 -27.95 2.79
N GLU A 49 7.27 -29.21 2.70
CA GLU A 49 8.68 -29.59 2.89
C GLU A 49 9.62 -28.77 1.99
N GLN A 50 9.24 -28.57 0.72
CA GLN A 50 10.01 -27.72 -0.22
C GLN A 50 10.20 -26.29 0.30
N LYS A 51 9.16 -25.72 0.91
CA LYS A 51 9.18 -24.35 1.44
C LYS A 51 9.97 -24.26 2.75
N VAL A 52 9.88 -25.30 3.60
CA VAL A 52 10.74 -25.46 4.79
C VAL A 52 12.21 -25.51 4.36
N LEU A 53 12.59 -26.41 3.46
CA LEU A 53 13.96 -26.58 2.98
C LEU A 53 14.52 -25.30 2.35
N LYS A 54 13.72 -24.60 1.52
CA LYS A 54 14.10 -23.30 0.95
C LYS A 54 14.40 -22.28 2.04
N THR A 55 13.54 -22.19 3.05
CA THR A 55 13.70 -21.25 4.17
C THR A 55 14.96 -21.56 4.97
N LEU A 56 15.16 -22.83 5.34
CA LEU A 56 16.36 -23.27 6.07
C LEU A 56 17.65 -23.00 5.29
N LYS A 57 17.67 -23.32 3.99
CA LYS A 57 18.81 -23.06 3.12
C LYS A 57 19.15 -21.58 3.05
N SER A 58 18.15 -20.72 2.84
CA SER A 58 18.34 -19.26 2.76
C SER A 58 18.80 -18.65 4.09
N CYS A 59 18.21 -19.05 5.22
CA CYS A 59 18.62 -18.59 6.54
C CYS A 59 20.05 -19.03 6.89
N LYS A 60 20.41 -20.31 6.66
CA LYS A 60 21.76 -20.82 6.92
C LYS A 60 22.80 -20.14 6.03
N LYS A 61 22.49 -19.94 4.75
CA LYS A 61 23.37 -19.23 3.81
C LYS A 61 23.62 -17.79 4.26
N LEU A 62 22.57 -17.07 4.68
CA LEU A 62 22.70 -15.70 5.14
C LEU A 62 23.50 -15.63 6.45
N LYS A 63 23.22 -16.52 7.40
CA LYS A 63 23.91 -16.58 8.69
C LYS A 63 25.42 -16.85 8.55
N ALA A 64 25.82 -17.67 7.57
CA ALA A 64 27.22 -18.00 7.33
C ALA A 64 28.04 -16.82 6.74
N LYS A 65 27.40 -15.77 6.23
CA LYS A 65 28.09 -14.63 5.62
C LYS A 65 28.38 -13.53 6.65
N GLN A 66 29.64 -13.12 6.72
CA GLN A 66 30.05 -12.00 7.57
C GLN A 66 29.59 -10.64 7.03
N ASN A 67 29.60 -10.47 5.70
CA ASN A 67 29.08 -9.28 5.01
C ASN A 67 28.11 -9.74 3.92
N SER A 68 26.83 -9.40 4.08
CA SER A 68 25.78 -9.75 3.11
C SER A 68 25.39 -8.52 2.32
N LEU A 69 24.93 -8.68 1.08
CA LEU A 69 24.32 -7.55 0.38
C LEU A 69 22.97 -7.24 1.02
N ILE A 70 22.58 -5.97 1.01
CA ILE A 70 21.25 -5.55 1.46
C ILE A 70 20.15 -6.29 0.70
N SER A 71 20.33 -6.52 -0.60
CA SER A 71 19.43 -7.30 -1.46
C SER A 71 19.26 -8.75 -1.00
N GLU A 72 20.33 -9.40 -0.51
CA GLU A 72 20.28 -10.78 0.00
C GLU A 72 19.49 -10.85 1.31
N VAL A 73 19.67 -9.86 2.20
CA VAL A 73 18.88 -9.77 3.44
C VAL A 73 17.40 -9.52 3.10
N ALA A 74 17.11 -8.66 2.13
CA ALA A 74 15.75 -8.40 1.66
C ALA A 74 15.08 -9.65 1.06
N GLU A 75 15.82 -10.45 0.29
CA GLU A 75 15.33 -11.73 -0.25
C GLU A 75 14.95 -12.69 0.87
N VAL A 76 15.82 -12.87 1.87
CA VAL A 76 15.54 -13.73 3.02
C VAL A 76 14.32 -13.23 3.78
N ILE A 77 14.20 -11.93 4.05
CA ILE A 77 13.00 -11.36 4.68
C ILE A 77 11.74 -11.71 3.87
N GLY A 78 11.78 -11.58 2.55
CA GLY A 78 10.66 -11.97 1.68
C GLY A 78 10.28 -13.44 1.84
N ILE A 79 11.26 -14.33 1.94
CA ILE A 79 11.05 -15.77 2.21
C ILE A 79 10.41 -15.98 3.59
N LEU A 80 10.92 -15.33 4.65
CA LEU A 80 10.37 -15.43 6.00
C LEU A 80 8.90 -14.97 6.05
N VAL A 81 8.62 -13.80 5.49
CA VAL A 81 7.27 -13.22 5.43
C VAL A 81 6.31 -14.12 4.66
N SER A 82 6.78 -14.74 3.57
CA SER A 82 5.97 -15.69 2.78
C SER A 82 5.57 -16.95 3.55
N ASN A 83 6.20 -17.24 4.70
CA ASN A 83 5.89 -18.40 5.55
C ASN A 83 4.94 -18.08 6.72
N PHE A 84 4.61 -16.82 6.98
CA PHE A 84 3.71 -16.45 8.10
C PHE A 84 2.37 -17.21 8.15
N PRO A 85 1.72 -17.57 7.03
CA PRO A 85 0.50 -18.38 7.08
C PRO A 85 0.68 -19.76 7.74
N GLY A 86 1.88 -20.34 7.70
CA GLY A 86 2.19 -21.67 8.25
C GLY A 86 3.12 -21.64 9.46
N THR A 87 3.46 -20.46 9.99
CA THR A 87 4.39 -20.31 11.12
C THR A 87 3.79 -19.37 12.16
N GLN A 88 3.16 -19.94 13.20
CA GLN A 88 2.36 -19.19 14.18
C GLN A 88 3.06 -17.95 14.74
N PHE A 89 4.32 -18.08 15.15
CA PHE A 89 5.10 -16.99 15.75
C PHE A 89 6.08 -16.32 14.79
N GLY A 90 6.05 -16.63 13.49
CA GLY A 90 7.04 -16.14 12.53
C GLY A 90 7.12 -14.62 12.45
N GLN A 91 5.99 -13.93 12.65
CA GLN A 91 5.92 -12.46 12.69
C GLN A 91 6.75 -11.85 13.82
N LEU A 92 6.99 -12.58 14.91
CA LEU A 92 7.78 -12.11 16.05
C LEU A 92 9.30 -12.07 15.75
N TYR A 93 9.76 -12.93 14.83
CA TYR A 93 11.20 -13.22 14.62
C TYR A 93 11.75 -12.76 13.26
N TYR A 94 11.29 -11.64 12.70
CA TYR A 94 11.86 -11.10 11.45
C TYR A 94 12.21 -9.60 11.48
N ARG A 95 11.60 -8.82 12.39
CA ARG A 95 11.67 -7.35 12.35
C ARG A 95 13.06 -6.78 12.60
N SER A 96 13.92 -7.46 13.34
CA SER A 96 15.31 -7.01 13.52
C SER A 96 16.08 -7.04 12.19
N LEU A 97 15.81 -8.01 11.31
CA LEU A 97 16.42 -8.06 9.98
C LEU A 97 15.93 -6.87 9.13
N GLU A 98 14.64 -6.55 9.19
CA GLU A 98 14.07 -5.36 8.53
C GLU A 98 14.72 -4.07 9.04
N TYR A 99 14.96 -3.97 10.36
CA TYR A 99 15.61 -2.82 10.97
C TYR A 99 17.06 -2.67 10.49
N ASP A 100 17.85 -3.75 10.55
CA ASP A 100 19.25 -3.76 10.08
C ASP A 100 19.32 -3.38 8.59
N LYS A 101 18.45 -3.97 7.77
CA LYS A 101 18.36 -3.68 6.33
C LYS A 101 17.98 -2.22 6.08
N THR A 102 17.01 -1.68 6.80
CA THR A 102 16.55 -0.30 6.64
C THR A 102 17.65 0.70 7.00
N ASN A 103 18.35 0.48 8.11
CA ASN A 103 19.46 1.34 8.50
C ASN A 103 20.62 1.26 7.51
N ALA A 104 20.98 0.05 7.05
CA ALA A 104 22.00 -0.12 6.04
C ALA A 104 21.64 0.59 4.72
N LEU A 105 20.36 0.55 4.31
CA LEU A 105 19.87 1.29 3.14
C LEU A 105 19.98 2.80 3.31
N ILE A 106 19.63 3.33 4.48
CA ILE A 106 19.75 4.77 4.79
C ILE A 106 21.22 5.20 4.69
N CYS A 107 22.13 4.48 5.35
CA CYS A 107 23.57 4.75 5.29
C CYS A 107 24.13 4.63 3.85
N SER A 108 23.57 3.72 3.06
CA SER A 108 24.00 3.44 1.69
C SER A 108 23.22 4.24 0.63
N LYS A 109 22.48 5.29 1.02
CA LYS A 109 21.69 6.16 0.13
C LYS A 109 20.76 5.39 -0.83
N GLY A 110 20.18 4.29 -0.35
CA GLY A 110 19.25 3.44 -1.10
C GLY A 110 19.89 2.38 -2.02
N ASN A 111 21.22 2.21 -2.00
CA ASN A 111 21.91 1.20 -2.80
C ASN A 111 21.73 -0.21 -2.20
N TYR A 112 20.90 -1.05 -2.83
CA TYR A 112 20.67 -2.44 -2.41
C TYR A 112 21.87 -3.38 -2.65
N ASN A 113 22.84 -2.99 -3.46
CA ASN A 113 24.07 -3.75 -3.70
C ASN A 113 25.20 -3.37 -2.73
N ALA A 114 24.94 -2.48 -1.76
CA ALA A 114 25.91 -2.18 -0.72
C ALA A 114 26.01 -3.34 0.29
N PRO A 115 27.20 -3.58 0.86
CA PRO A 115 27.39 -4.57 1.91
C PRO A 115 26.78 -4.08 3.23
N MET A 116 26.23 -5.00 4.01
CA MET A 116 25.75 -4.76 5.37
C MET A 116 26.13 -5.91 6.30
N LYS A 117 26.10 -5.60 7.61
CA LYS A 117 26.29 -6.58 8.68
C LYS A 117 24.98 -6.76 9.44
N LEU A 118 24.68 -8.00 9.79
CA LEU A 118 23.55 -8.32 10.66
C LEU A 118 23.94 -8.04 12.12
N SER A 119 23.00 -7.48 12.88
CA SER A 119 23.14 -7.35 14.32
C SER A 119 23.09 -8.71 15.01
N SER A 120 23.62 -8.80 16.23
CA SER A 120 23.48 -9.98 17.09
C SER A 120 22.00 -10.38 17.28
N ARG A 121 21.11 -9.39 17.41
CA ARG A 121 19.65 -9.60 17.48
C ARG A 121 19.12 -10.32 16.25
N SER A 122 19.51 -9.89 15.05
CA SER A 122 19.11 -10.55 13.80
C SER A 122 19.64 -11.96 13.65
N MET A 123 20.86 -12.22 14.13
CA MET A 123 21.42 -13.58 14.14
C MET A 123 20.58 -14.52 15.03
N ILE A 124 20.20 -14.07 16.23
CA ILE A 124 19.32 -14.83 17.13
C ILE A 124 17.95 -15.09 16.48
N LYS A 125 17.38 -14.10 15.77
CA LYS A 125 16.10 -14.26 15.09
C LYS A 125 16.21 -15.24 13.90
N LEU A 126 17.32 -15.27 13.17
CA LEU A 126 17.58 -16.29 12.15
C LEU A 126 17.70 -17.70 12.75
N ASP A 127 18.34 -17.83 13.93
CA ASP A 127 18.45 -19.12 14.62
C ASP A 127 17.11 -19.66 15.09
N TRP A 128 16.21 -18.78 15.51
CA TRP A 128 14.84 -19.16 15.80
C TRP A 128 14.17 -19.78 14.57
N TRP A 129 14.28 -19.15 13.39
CA TRP A 129 13.73 -19.70 12.15
C TRP A 129 14.35 -21.05 11.78
N ILE A 130 15.67 -21.18 11.89
CA ILE A 130 16.37 -22.44 11.58
C ILE A 130 15.89 -23.57 12.49
N SER A 131 15.68 -23.29 13.77
CA SER A 131 15.30 -24.29 14.77
C SER A 131 13.81 -24.65 14.73
N ASN A 132 12.94 -23.69 14.39
CA ASN A 132 11.49 -23.87 14.51
C ASN A 132 10.80 -24.21 13.18
N MET A 133 11.39 -23.83 12.03
CA MET A 133 10.72 -24.02 10.74
C MET A 133 10.35 -25.49 10.41
N PRO A 134 11.14 -26.52 10.79
CA PRO A 134 10.76 -27.92 10.53
C PRO A 134 9.46 -28.38 11.20
N VAL A 135 9.15 -27.81 12.37
CA VAL A 135 7.97 -28.19 13.18
C VAL A 135 6.91 -27.08 13.22
N ALA A 136 7.15 -25.98 12.51
CA ALA A 136 6.28 -24.82 12.51
C ALA A 136 4.92 -25.16 11.89
N CYS A 137 3.87 -24.82 12.64
CA CYS A 137 2.51 -24.80 12.16
C CYS A 137 1.79 -23.58 12.73
N LYS A 138 0.58 -23.32 12.23
CA LYS A 138 -0.33 -22.29 12.71
C LYS A 138 -1.74 -22.86 12.84
N ASN A 139 -2.39 -22.64 13.98
CA ASN A 139 -3.76 -23.09 14.18
C ASN A 139 -4.74 -22.33 13.27
N ILE A 140 -5.64 -23.06 12.59
CA ILE A 140 -6.70 -22.51 11.73
C ILE A 140 -7.79 -21.88 12.59
N GLN A 141 -8.14 -22.55 13.69
CA GLN A 141 -9.11 -22.07 14.67
C GLN A 141 -8.42 -21.97 16.02
N PRO A 142 -8.33 -20.77 16.63
CA PRO A 142 -7.88 -20.65 18.00
C PRO A 142 -8.87 -21.38 18.92
N LEU A 143 -8.34 -22.00 19.98
CA LEU A 143 -9.16 -22.65 21.01
C LEU A 143 -10.22 -21.66 21.55
N LYS A 144 -11.33 -22.13 22.12
CA LYS A 144 -12.28 -21.23 22.78
C LYS A 144 -11.56 -20.49 23.93
N ALA A 145 -11.72 -19.17 24.02
CA ALA A 145 -11.09 -18.39 25.08
C ALA A 145 -11.58 -18.87 26.45
N ASN A 146 -10.65 -19.19 27.34
CA ASN A 146 -10.92 -19.64 28.69
C ASN A 146 -11.01 -18.47 29.67
N ILE A 147 -10.29 -17.38 29.37
CA ILE A 147 -10.16 -16.20 30.22
C ILE A 147 -10.50 -14.97 29.37
N GLN A 148 -11.36 -14.10 29.88
CA GLN A 148 -11.68 -12.81 29.28
C GLN A 148 -11.28 -11.70 30.24
N LEU A 149 -10.24 -10.94 29.87
CA LEU A 149 -9.74 -9.82 30.62
C LEU A 149 -10.21 -8.51 29.98
N GLN A 150 -10.39 -7.48 30.80
CA GLN A 150 -10.50 -6.10 30.33
C GLN A 150 -9.37 -5.30 30.93
N THR A 151 -8.75 -4.41 30.16
CA THR A 151 -7.66 -3.57 30.65
C THR A 151 -7.89 -2.12 30.29
N ASP A 152 -7.40 -1.24 31.15
CA ASP A 152 -7.45 0.21 30.95
C ASP A 152 -6.12 0.82 31.44
N ALA A 153 -5.70 1.90 30.81
CA ALA A 153 -4.50 2.65 31.16
C ALA A 153 -4.77 4.16 31.16
N SER A 154 -4.23 4.84 32.17
CA SER A 154 -4.23 6.29 32.28
C SER A 154 -2.80 6.80 32.45
N ASN A 155 -2.60 8.12 32.48
CA ASN A 155 -1.29 8.69 32.81
C ASN A 155 -0.88 8.48 34.28
N LYS A 156 -1.77 8.01 35.16
CA LYS A 156 -1.49 7.80 36.59
C LYS A 156 -1.24 6.35 36.96
N GLY A 157 -1.87 5.42 36.24
CA GLY A 157 -1.81 4.00 36.54
C GLY A 157 -2.59 3.15 35.53
N TRP A 158 -2.62 1.86 35.78
CA TRP A 158 -3.35 0.87 34.99
C TRP A 158 -4.35 0.10 35.84
N GLY A 159 -5.34 -0.50 35.17
CA GLY A 159 -6.29 -1.41 35.75
C GLY A 159 -6.56 -2.61 34.85
N ALA A 160 -6.96 -3.72 35.44
CA ALA A 160 -7.42 -4.90 34.75
C ALA A 160 -8.54 -5.60 35.53
N VAL A 161 -9.49 -6.19 34.81
CA VAL A 161 -10.66 -6.87 35.37
C VAL A 161 -10.77 -8.28 34.79
N TYR A 162 -11.04 -9.26 35.66
CA TYR A 162 -11.35 -10.64 35.31
C TYR A 162 -12.55 -11.14 36.15
N GLY A 163 -13.73 -11.27 35.52
CA GLY A 163 -14.95 -11.57 36.27
C GLY A 163 -15.23 -10.49 37.32
N ASP A 164 -15.32 -10.89 38.59
CA ASP A 164 -15.49 -9.98 39.72
C ASP A 164 -14.17 -9.49 40.34
N GLN A 165 -13.02 -9.99 39.86
CA GLN A 165 -11.71 -9.60 40.35
C GLN A 165 -11.20 -8.37 39.59
N GLN A 166 -10.65 -7.42 40.33
CA GLN A 166 -10.01 -6.22 39.79
C GLN A 166 -8.61 -6.09 40.35
N ILE A 167 -7.68 -5.64 39.53
CA ILE A 167 -6.32 -5.30 39.94
C ILE A 167 -5.88 -4.02 39.24
N GLY A 168 -4.99 -3.27 39.89
CA GLY A 168 -4.42 -2.08 39.30
C GLY A 168 -3.21 -1.61 40.09
N GLY A 169 -2.51 -0.63 39.54
CA GLY A 169 -1.33 -0.05 40.17
C GLY A 169 -0.98 1.29 39.57
N ARG A 170 -0.20 2.08 40.32
CA ARG A 170 0.35 3.34 39.80
C ARG A 170 1.58 3.08 38.96
N TRP A 171 1.75 3.90 37.93
CA TRP A 171 3.01 3.97 37.20
C TRP A 171 4.08 4.57 38.10
N ASN A 172 5.31 4.07 38.00
CA ASN A 172 6.44 4.80 38.55
C ASN A 172 6.70 6.08 37.73
N THR A 173 7.59 6.95 38.23
CA THR A 173 7.87 8.26 37.60
C THR A 173 8.34 8.14 36.16
N ASN A 174 9.14 7.12 35.83
CA ASN A 174 9.63 6.90 34.46
C ASN A 174 8.53 6.33 33.55
N GLU A 175 7.74 5.39 34.05
CA GLU A 175 6.63 4.80 33.31
C GLU A 175 5.55 5.83 32.99
N ALA A 176 5.21 6.71 33.94
CA ALA A 176 4.19 7.74 33.74
C ALA A 176 4.51 8.73 32.61
N MET A 177 5.77 8.80 32.18
CA MET A 177 6.22 9.62 31.04
C MET A 177 6.05 8.92 29.70
N ASP A 178 5.78 7.61 29.68
CA ASP A 178 5.57 6.87 28.44
C ASP A 178 4.28 7.32 27.74
N HIS A 179 4.32 7.34 26.40
CA HIS A 179 3.15 7.65 25.59
C HIS A 179 2.01 6.65 25.87
N ILE A 180 0.75 7.11 25.87
CA ILE A 180 -0.44 6.30 26.20
C ILE A 180 -0.48 4.93 25.49
N ASN A 181 -0.17 4.86 24.19
CA ASN A 181 -0.05 3.58 23.45
C ASN A 181 0.87 2.54 24.12
N ILE A 182 1.97 2.97 24.75
CA ILE A 182 2.89 2.10 25.51
C ILE A 182 2.23 1.66 26.81
N LEU A 183 1.64 2.59 27.55
CA LEU A 183 0.94 2.32 28.80
C LEU A 183 -0.19 1.30 28.62
N GLU A 184 -0.93 1.39 27.53
CA GLU A 184 -2.00 0.46 27.15
C GLU A 184 -1.49 -0.96 26.91
N LEU A 185 -0.39 -1.09 26.17
CA LEU A 185 0.26 -2.39 25.95
C LEU A 185 0.90 -2.93 27.25
N LYS A 186 1.42 -2.05 28.11
CA LYS A 186 1.94 -2.41 29.44
C LYS A 186 0.83 -2.90 30.35
N ALA A 187 -0.32 -2.23 30.37
CA ALA A 187 -1.50 -2.64 31.13
C ALA A 187 -1.98 -4.03 30.71
N ALA A 188 -2.05 -4.30 29.40
CA ALA A 188 -2.32 -5.65 28.88
C ALA A 188 -1.30 -6.69 29.37
N PHE A 189 -0.01 -6.35 29.38
CA PHE A 189 1.02 -7.26 29.85
C PHE A 189 0.94 -7.50 31.37
N PHE A 190 0.67 -6.46 32.16
CA PHE A 190 0.52 -6.59 33.60
C PHE A 190 -0.74 -7.37 33.98
N ALA A 191 -1.85 -7.19 33.27
CA ALA A 191 -3.04 -8.03 33.42
C ALA A 191 -2.73 -9.52 33.22
N LEU A 192 -1.97 -9.85 32.16
CA LEU A 192 -1.50 -11.21 31.91
C LEU A 192 -0.61 -11.73 33.04
N LYS A 193 0.37 -10.93 33.49
CA LYS A 193 1.25 -11.34 34.60
C LYS A 193 0.48 -11.57 35.89
N SER A 194 -0.56 -10.78 36.16
CA SER A 194 -1.33 -10.89 37.40
C SER A 194 -2.31 -12.05 37.37
N PHE A 195 -3.21 -12.08 36.38
CA PHE A 195 -4.27 -13.08 36.33
C PHE A 195 -3.85 -14.42 35.71
N CYS A 196 -2.78 -14.43 34.90
CA CYS A 196 -2.34 -15.62 34.17
C CYS A 196 -0.93 -16.08 34.60
N SER A 197 -0.42 -15.66 35.77
CA SER A 197 0.91 -16.05 36.29
C SER A 197 1.09 -17.58 36.37
N GLN A 198 0.05 -18.28 36.80
CA GLN A 198 0.01 -19.74 36.98
C GLN A 198 -0.71 -20.47 35.84
N ALA A 199 -1.23 -19.73 34.84
CA ALA A 199 -1.93 -20.33 33.71
C ALA A 199 -0.94 -21.04 32.77
N ASN A 200 -1.32 -22.22 32.28
CA ASN A 200 -0.58 -22.98 31.28
C ASN A 200 -1.57 -23.57 30.27
N LYS A 201 -1.18 -23.62 28.99
CA LYS A 201 -2.04 -24.13 27.89
C LYS A 201 -3.42 -23.47 27.83
N THR A 202 -3.46 -22.15 28.00
CA THR A 202 -4.70 -21.39 28.14
C THR A 202 -4.85 -20.40 26.99
N HIS A 203 -6.09 -20.17 26.54
CA HIS A 203 -6.41 -19.07 25.62
C HIS A 203 -7.01 -17.89 26.38
N VAL A 204 -6.37 -16.72 26.27
CA VAL A 204 -6.78 -15.48 26.93
C VAL A 204 -7.26 -14.46 25.89
N GLN A 205 -8.46 -13.94 26.06
CA GLN A 205 -8.97 -12.82 25.29
C GLN A 205 -8.86 -11.56 26.15
N ILE A 206 -8.26 -10.50 25.60
CA ILE A 206 -8.11 -9.22 26.32
C ILE A 206 -8.83 -8.12 25.57
N GLN A 207 -9.73 -7.42 26.24
CA GLN A 207 -10.39 -6.25 25.72
C GLN A 207 -9.53 -5.01 26.00
N ILE A 208 -9.11 -4.35 24.92
CA ILE A 208 -8.23 -3.19 24.94
C ILE A 208 -8.88 -2.12 24.06
N ASP A 209 -9.03 -0.90 24.55
CA ASP A 209 -9.66 0.21 23.82
C ASP A 209 -8.65 1.03 22.98
N ASN A 210 -7.35 0.75 23.11
CA ASN A 210 -6.30 1.33 22.29
C ASN A 210 -6.00 0.52 21.01
N THR A 211 -6.37 1.10 19.86
CA THR A 211 -6.14 0.51 18.53
C THR A 211 -4.66 0.22 18.21
N THR A 212 -3.72 1.01 18.74
CA THR A 212 -2.28 0.80 18.52
C THR A 212 -1.81 -0.44 19.26
N ALA A 213 -2.15 -0.58 20.55
CA ALA A 213 -1.83 -1.76 21.35
C ALA A 213 -2.42 -3.04 20.72
N VAL A 214 -3.69 -3.00 20.32
CA VAL A 214 -4.37 -4.09 19.59
C VAL A 214 -3.61 -4.45 18.30
N SER A 215 -3.20 -3.46 17.52
CA SER A 215 -2.42 -3.68 16.29
C SER A 215 -1.05 -4.30 16.57
N TYR A 216 -0.33 -3.86 17.60
CA TYR A 216 0.97 -4.42 17.96
C TYR A 216 0.86 -5.86 18.43
N ILE A 217 -0.19 -6.20 19.19
CA ILE A 217 -0.45 -7.59 19.60
C ILE A 217 -0.75 -8.46 18.38
N ASN A 218 -1.73 -8.07 17.55
CA ASN A 218 -2.18 -8.85 16.39
C ASN A 218 -1.07 -9.10 15.36
N ASN A 219 -0.15 -8.15 15.21
CA ASN A 219 0.97 -8.26 14.29
C ASN A 219 2.26 -8.79 14.97
N MET A 220 2.20 -9.15 16.26
CA MET A 220 3.35 -9.59 17.06
C MET A 220 4.53 -8.59 17.04
N GLY A 221 4.22 -7.30 17.08
CA GLY A 221 5.17 -6.18 17.02
C GLY A 221 4.86 -5.15 15.94
N GLY A 222 5.80 -4.22 15.74
CA GLY A 222 5.68 -3.12 14.77
C GLY A 222 7.02 -2.46 14.46
N SER A 223 7.08 -1.65 13.41
CA SER A 223 8.31 -0.98 12.96
C SER A 223 8.39 0.51 13.31
N LYS A 224 7.30 1.09 13.82
CA LYS A 224 7.20 2.55 14.05
C LYS A 224 7.78 3.00 15.39
N SER A 225 7.65 2.17 16.43
CA SER A 225 8.15 2.48 17.77
C SER A 225 9.00 1.31 18.28
N PRO A 226 10.34 1.50 18.42
CA PRO A 226 11.22 0.49 18.98
C PRO A 226 10.83 0.06 20.39
N VAL A 227 10.32 0.99 21.20
CA VAL A 227 9.86 0.75 22.58
C VAL A 227 8.63 -0.17 22.58
N LEU A 228 7.59 0.17 21.80
CA LEU A 228 6.41 -0.68 21.67
C LEU A 228 6.73 -2.06 21.09
N ASN A 229 7.64 -2.12 20.12
CA ASN A 229 8.03 -3.39 19.53
C ASN A 229 8.78 -4.28 20.53
N THR A 230 9.62 -3.68 21.38
CA THR A 230 10.35 -4.41 22.42
C THR A 230 9.38 -4.94 23.47
N LEU A 231 8.45 -4.10 23.93
CA LEU A 231 7.39 -4.52 24.86
C LEU A 231 6.48 -5.62 24.28
N ALA A 232 6.08 -5.51 23.01
CA ALA A 232 5.30 -6.54 22.34
C ALA A 232 6.06 -7.87 22.24
N ILE A 233 7.38 -7.82 22.03
CA ILE A 233 8.24 -9.00 22.02
C ILE A 233 8.29 -9.66 23.40
N GLU A 234 8.54 -8.89 24.45
CA GLU A 234 8.58 -9.40 25.83
C GLU A 234 7.24 -10.02 26.23
N LEU A 235 6.13 -9.37 25.88
CA LEU A 235 4.78 -9.86 26.14
C LEU A 235 4.56 -11.21 25.45
N TRP A 236 4.83 -11.30 24.14
CA TRP A 236 4.65 -12.55 23.39
C TRP A 236 5.61 -13.65 23.84
N GLU A 237 6.89 -13.34 24.07
CA GLU A 237 7.85 -14.32 24.58
C GLU A 237 7.41 -14.85 25.95
N TRP A 238 6.94 -13.99 26.85
CA TRP A 238 6.40 -14.43 28.14
C TRP A 238 5.21 -15.40 27.99
N CYS A 239 4.31 -15.14 27.04
CA CYS A 239 3.17 -16.01 26.74
C CYS A 239 3.61 -17.34 26.13
N ILE A 240 4.56 -17.31 25.18
CA ILE A 240 5.10 -18.51 24.51
C ILE A 240 5.71 -19.47 25.54
N HIS A 241 6.52 -18.97 26.48
CA HIS A 241 7.12 -19.80 27.54
C HIS A 241 6.09 -20.50 28.44
N ARG A 242 4.85 -20.00 28.49
CA ARG A 242 3.74 -20.54 29.31
C ARG A 242 2.67 -21.25 28.48
N ASN A 243 2.90 -21.44 27.18
CA ASN A 243 1.89 -21.96 26.24
C ASN A 243 0.56 -21.19 26.33
N ILE A 244 0.62 -19.89 26.56
CA ILE A 244 -0.54 -19.01 26.55
C ILE A 244 -0.68 -18.47 25.14
N TRP A 245 -1.84 -18.73 24.53
CA TRP A 245 -2.26 -17.98 23.35
C TRP A 245 -3.13 -16.82 23.83
N PHE A 246 -2.95 -15.62 23.28
CA PHE A 246 -3.84 -14.53 23.61
C PHE A 246 -4.19 -13.69 22.38
N ASN A 247 -5.42 -13.16 22.37
CA ASN A 247 -5.90 -12.31 21.29
C ASN A 247 -6.55 -11.04 21.84
N PRO A 248 -6.30 -9.88 21.22
CA PRO A 248 -6.91 -8.63 21.62
C PRO A 248 -8.30 -8.49 20.98
N THR A 249 -9.20 -7.79 21.68
CA THR A 249 -10.52 -7.41 21.17
C THR A 249 -10.82 -5.95 21.50
N MET A 250 -11.58 -5.29 20.62
CA MET A 250 -12.10 -3.96 20.88
C MET A 250 -13.48 -4.06 21.56
N PRO A 251 -13.85 -3.11 22.43
CA PRO A 251 -15.21 -2.98 22.94
C PRO A 251 -16.23 -2.84 21.80
N THR A 252 -17.33 -3.61 21.80
CA THR A 252 -18.43 -3.48 20.84
C THR A 252 -19.51 -2.51 21.34
N GLU A 253 -20.01 -1.61 20.48
CA GLU A 253 -21.01 -0.58 20.82
C GLU A 253 -22.39 -1.13 21.24
N ASN A 254 -22.69 -2.41 20.98
CA ASN A 254 -23.99 -3.03 21.30
C ASN A 254 -24.13 -3.55 22.75
N SER A 255 -23.15 -3.32 23.62
CA SER A 255 -23.30 -3.49 25.07
C SER A 255 -23.85 -2.21 25.75
N ALA A 256 -24.71 -1.47 25.05
CA ALA A 256 -25.26 -0.20 25.52
C ALA A 256 -26.14 -0.35 26.79
N GLY A 257 -26.63 -1.56 27.10
CA GLY A 257 -27.30 -1.89 28.37
C GLY A 257 -26.37 -2.17 29.55
N GLN A 258 -25.05 -2.15 29.37
CA GLN A 258 -24.06 -2.18 30.45
C GLN A 258 -23.29 -0.85 30.58
N ARG A 259 -23.70 0.20 29.87
CA ARG A 259 -23.16 1.57 30.05
C ARG A 259 -23.57 2.21 31.39
N GLU A 260 -24.54 1.64 32.11
CA GLU A 260 -25.01 2.13 33.42
C GLU A 260 -24.32 1.49 34.63
N ARG A 261 -23.46 0.48 34.45
CA ARG A 261 -22.43 0.17 35.45
C ARG A 261 -21.21 1.02 35.16
N HIS A 262 -21.37 2.31 35.43
CA HIS A 262 -20.27 3.23 35.66
C HIS A 262 -19.44 2.63 36.80
N ILE A 263 -18.44 1.80 36.48
CA ILE A 263 -17.23 1.76 37.30
C ILE A 263 -16.68 3.17 37.15
N ASP A 264 -16.88 3.95 38.20
CA ASP A 264 -16.34 5.26 38.42
C ASP A 264 -14.93 5.33 37.77
N ARG A 265 -14.83 6.07 36.66
CA ARG A 265 -13.67 6.15 35.75
C ARG A 265 -12.42 6.77 36.39
N THR A 266 -12.43 6.85 37.72
CA THR A 266 -11.44 7.44 38.59
C THR A 266 -11.14 6.58 39.82
N SER A 267 -11.92 5.54 40.15
CA SER A 267 -11.79 4.86 41.46
C SER A 267 -10.77 3.73 41.49
N VAL A 268 -10.60 2.96 40.41
CA VAL A 268 -9.71 1.77 40.40
C VAL A 268 -8.22 2.16 40.41
N ALA A 269 -7.87 3.33 39.87
CA ALA A 269 -6.52 3.89 40.00
C ALA A 269 -6.26 4.57 41.37
N HIS A 270 -7.30 4.73 42.20
CA HIS A 270 -7.27 5.55 43.41
C HIS A 270 -7.57 4.83 44.74
N THR A 271 -7.90 3.53 44.76
CA THR A 271 -8.21 2.83 46.02
C THR A 271 -7.43 1.54 46.21
N ASN A 272 -6.38 1.62 47.06
CA ASN A 272 -6.05 0.69 48.13
C ASN A 272 -4.72 1.16 48.78
N MET A 273 -4.83 1.76 49.96
CA MET A 273 -3.68 2.12 50.80
C MET A 273 -3.26 0.92 51.65
N VAL A 274 -1.97 0.60 51.64
CA VAL A 274 -1.30 -0.20 52.68
C VAL A 274 -0.04 0.58 53.12
N PRO A 275 0.28 0.66 54.42
CA PRO A 275 1.30 1.58 54.93
C PRO A 275 2.74 1.16 54.57
N PRO A 276 3.70 2.10 54.53
CA PRO A 276 5.10 1.81 54.24
C PRO A 276 5.83 1.27 55.48
N GLY A 277 6.40 0.07 55.36
CA GLY A 277 7.38 -0.47 56.29
C GLY A 277 8.77 -0.54 55.65
N SER A 278 9.70 0.19 56.25
CA SER A 278 11.16 -0.04 56.25
C SER A 278 11.97 0.31 55.00
N THR A 279 12.54 1.51 55.07
CA THR A 279 13.73 2.04 54.39
C THR A 279 14.91 1.07 54.25
N VAL A 280 15.57 1.06 53.09
CA VAL A 280 17.04 1.04 52.99
C VAL A 280 17.49 1.92 51.81
N THR A 281 18.34 2.89 52.14
CA THR A 281 18.93 3.94 51.30
C THR A 281 20.20 3.43 50.60
N VAL A 282 20.37 3.71 49.30
CA VAL A 282 21.70 3.83 48.68
C VAL A 282 21.64 4.86 47.53
N GLN A 283 22.38 5.97 47.67
CA GLN A 283 22.68 6.94 46.60
C GLN A 283 23.77 6.39 45.65
N PRO A 284 23.87 6.90 44.42
CA PRO A 284 25.00 7.80 44.17
C PRO A 284 24.71 9.01 43.26
N THR A 285 25.59 9.98 43.47
CA THR A 285 25.74 11.34 42.97
C THR A 285 25.95 11.48 41.45
N LEU A 286 25.45 12.60 40.92
CA LEU A 286 25.67 13.13 39.57
C LEU A 286 26.41 14.46 39.74
N ASP A 287 27.63 14.57 39.20
CA ASP A 287 28.32 15.84 39.00
C ASP A 287 28.45 16.12 37.50
N LEU A 288 27.89 17.26 37.10
CA LEU A 288 28.05 17.93 35.81
C LEU A 288 28.78 19.25 36.08
N PRO A 289 29.78 19.65 35.27
CA PRO A 289 30.18 21.05 35.22
C PRO A 289 29.66 21.73 33.95
N THR A 290 28.90 22.79 34.17
CA THR A 290 28.59 23.89 33.26
C THR A 290 29.80 24.83 33.18
N ILE A 291 30.24 25.27 32.00
CA ILE A 291 30.95 26.56 31.85
C ILE A 291 30.51 27.28 30.57
N SER A 292 30.23 28.56 30.78
CA SER A 292 29.65 29.60 29.93
C SER A 292 30.58 30.18 28.86
N GLN A 293 29.96 30.94 27.97
CA GLN A 293 30.50 31.77 26.89
C GLN A 293 31.56 32.80 27.32
N THR A 294 32.51 33.10 26.43
CA THR A 294 33.07 34.46 26.22
C THR A 294 33.68 34.60 24.82
N THR A 295 33.76 35.86 24.39
CA THR A 295 33.83 36.41 23.03
C THR A 295 35.24 36.67 22.45
N SER A 296 35.27 36.78 21.11
CA SER A 296 36.11 37.62 20.22
C SER A 296 37.63 37.35 20.06
N ALA A 297 38.09 37.11 18.82
CA ALA A 297 38.68 38.14 17.95
C ALA A 297 39.22 37.58 16.61
N HIS A 298 39.16 38.45 15.60
CA HIS A 298 39.60 38.42 14.20
C HIS A 298 40.70 37.45 13.72
N ASN A 299 40.48 36.89 12.53
CA ASN A 299 41.40 37.15 11.41
C ASN A 299 40.70 37.05 10.05
N THR A 300 40.97 38.06 9.22
CA THR A 300 40.35 38.35 7.93
C THR A 300 41.28 37.87 6.82
N GLN A 301 40.80 37.08 5.86
CA GLN A 301 41.37 37.04 4.50
C GLN A 301 40.24 37.08 3.47
N GLN A 302 40.37 38.04 2.56
CA GLN A 302 39.44 38.42 1.51
C GLN A 302 39.22 37.31 0.47
N THR A 303 37.98 37.15 0.02
CA THR A 303 37.64 36.83 -1.38
C THR A 303 36.28 37.44 -1.72
N ALA A 304 36.14 37.79 -3.00
CA ALA A 304 35.19 38.68 -3.67
C ALA A 304 33.67 38.48 -3.39
N PRO A 305 32.81 39.49 -3.67
CA PRO A 305 31.38 39.44 -3.37
C PRO A 305 30.68 38.44 -4.30
N ILE A 306 30.25 37.32 -3.73
CA ILE A 306 29.29 36.41 -4.38
C ILE A 306 27.91 36.87 -3.96
N THR A 307 27.15 37.38 -4.93
CA THR A 307 25.72 37.66 -4.79
C THR A 307 24.97 36.41 -4.28
N PRO A 308 24.12 36.49 -3.23
CA PRO A 308 23.51 35.31 -2.60
C PRO A 308 22.30 34.72 -3.34
N GLU A 309 21.95 35.18 -4.54
CA GLU A 309 20.65 34.84 -5.16
C GLU A 309 20.64 33.55 -6.00
N THR A 310 21.80 32.99 -6.35
CA THR A 310 21.89 31.87 -7.30
C THR A 310 21.70 30.46 -6.70
N PRO A 311 22.12 30.11 -5.47
CA PRO A 311 22.03 28.72 -4.97
C PRO A 311 20.61 28.27 -4.58
N LEU A 312 19.75 29.18 -4.13
CA LEU A 312 18.42 28.83 -3.63
C LEU A 312 17.43 28.53 -4.77
N ASN A 313 17.56 29.24 -5.90
CA ASN A 313 16.67 29.08 -7.04
C ASN A 313 16.82 27.69 -7.70
N GLU A 314 18.05 27.20 -7.87
CA GLU A 314 18.29 25.86 -8.41
C GLU A 314 17.75 24.76 -7.47
N VAL A 315 17.90 24.92 -6.16
CA VAL A 315 17.31 24.01 -5.16
C VAL A 315 15.79 24.03 -5.22
N ILE A 316 15.18 25.22 -5.32
CA ILE A 316 13.73 25.37 -5.48
C ILE A 316 13.26 24.67 -6.76
N GLU A 317 13.97 24.83 -7.88
CA GLU A 317 13.62 24.17 -9.14
C GLU A 317 13.61 22.64 -9.00
N VAL A 318 14.63 22.07 -8.36
CA VAL A 318 14.72 20.62 -8.10
C VAL A 318 13.63 20.15 -7.14
N LEU A 319 13.37 20.88 -6.05
CA LEU A 319 12.29 20.57 -5.12
C LEU A 319 10.93 20.62 -5.81
N MET A 320 10.71 21.62 -6.67
CA MET A 320 9.50 21.74 -7.46
C MET A 320 9.40 20.62 -8.50
N ALA A 321 10.51 20.09 -9.02
CA ALA A 321 10.52 18.94 -9.93
C ALA A 321 10.04 17.63 -9.26
N SER A 322 9.97 17.57 -7.93
CA SER A 322 9.39 16.43 -7.20
C SER A 322 7.91 16.18 -7.54
N TRP A 323 7.18 17.22 -7.95
CA TRP A 323 5.82 17.09 -8.47
C TRP A 323 5.81 17.02 -9.99
N ARG A 324 5.14 15.99 -10.53
CA ARG A 324 4.86 15.92 -11.96
C ARG A 324 3.98 17.10 -12.40
N PRO A 325 4.07 17.58 -13.66
CA PRO A 325 3.30 18.72 -14.15
C PRO A 325 1.78 18.62 -13.89
N GLY A 326 1.22 17.42 -14.00
CA GLY A 326 -0.20 17.17 -13.70
C GLY A 326 -0.56 17.39 -12.23
N THR A 327 0.32 17.00 -11.30
CA THR A 327 0.14 17.24 -9.86
C THR A 327 0.27 18.72 -9.55
N LYS A 328 1.30 19.40 -10.12
CA LYS A 328 1.47 20.86 -9.97
C LYS A 328 0.20 21.62 -10.36
N LYS A 329 -0.37 21.31 -11.54
CA LYS A 329 -1.60 21.95 -12.03
C LYS A 329 -2.83 21.68 -11.15
N GLN A 330 -2.95 20.45 -10.63
CA GLN A 330 -4.06 20.11 -9.73
C GLN A 330 -3.92 20.80 -8.38
N TYR A 331 -2.71 20.82 -7.81
CA TYR A 331 -2.45 21.42 -6.51
C TYR A 331 -2.57 22.95 -6.60
N SER A 332 -1.97 23.59 -7.60
CA SER A 332 -2.05 25.05 -7.78
C SER A 332 -3.49 25.57 -7.80
N THR A 333 -4.42 24.82 -8.39
CA THR A 333 -5.84 25.17 -8.39
C THR A 333 -6.40 25.32 -6.97
N TYR A 334 -6.07 24.41 -6.06
CA TYR A 334 -6.55 24.45 -4.68
C TYR A 334 -5.70 25.34 -3.77
N LEU A 335 -4.40 25.45 -4.04
CA LEU A 335 -3.53 26.36 -3.32
C LEU A 335 -3.89 27.82 -3.60
N ASN A 336 -4.21 28.19 -4.83
CA ASN A 336 -4.70 29.53 -5.15
C ASN A 336 -6.03 29.82 -4.45
N LYS A 337 -6.96 28.86 -4.43
CA LYS A 337 -8.22 28.97 -3.67
C LYS A 337 -7.99 29.12 -2.17
N TRP A 338 -6.99 28.44 -1.63
CA TRP A 338 -6.59 28.57 -0.23
C TRP A 338 -6.03 29.96 0.06
N LEU A 339 -5.13 30.47 -0.78
CA LEU A 339 -4.59 31.83 -0.64
C LEU A 339 -5.70 32.89 -0.69
N GLU A 340 -6.68 32.73 -1.59
CA GLU A 340 -7.86 33.59 -1.66
C GLU A 340 -8.75 33.48 -0.40
N PHE A 341 -8.89 32.28 0.15
CA PHE A 341 -9.62 32.07 1.40
C PHE A 341 -8.91 32.74 2.59
N CYS A 342 -7.58 32.62 2.67
CA CYS A 342 -6.77 33.26 3.70
C CYS A 342 -6.79 34.78 3.59
N SER A 343 -6.70 35.34 2.38
CA SER A 343 -6.73 36.79 2.18
C SER A 343 -8.06 37.39 2.60
N LYS A 344 -9.18 36.74 2.28
CA LYS A 344 -10.53 37.18 2.68
C LYS A 344 -10.78 37.14 4.20
N ARG A 345 -10.07 36.28 4.92
CA ARG A 345 -10.25 36.06 6.36
C ARG A 345 -9.11 36.59 7.21
N THR A 346 -8.16 37.31 6.60
CA THR A 346 -6.97 37.88 7.26
C THR A 346 -6.26 36.85 8.14
N ILE A 347 -6.07 35.63 7.62
CA ILE A 347 -5.43 34.53 8.35
C ILE A 347 -3.92 34.79 8.40
N ASP A 348 -3.33 34.73 9.59
CA ASP A 348 -1.88 34.85 9.78
C ASP A 348 -1.18 33.54 9.39
N TYR A 349 -0.27 33.64 8.44
CA TYR A 349 0.54 32.51 7.96
C TYR A 349 1.59 32.05 8.98
N SER A 350 1.94 32.90 9.95
CA SER A 350 2.97 32.63 10.96
C SER A 350 2.42 31.79 12.13
N SER A 351 1.10 31.75 12.31
CA SER A 351 0.43 31.09 13.44
C SER A 351 -0.85 30.35 13.02
N LEU A 352 -0.76 29.61 11.90
CA LEU A 352 -1.91 28.95 11.28
C LEU A 352 -2.54 27.88 12.19
N LYS A 353 -3.86 27.95 12.40
CA LYS A 353 -4.60 26.96 13.20
C LYS A 353 -5.19 25.85 12.33
N ILE A 354 -5.27 24.65 12.91
CA ILE A 354 -5.89 23.49 12.24
C ILE A 354 -7.36 23.74 11.87
N SER A 355 -8.09 24.49 12.70
CA SER A 355 -9.50 24.83 12.48
C SER A 355 -9.70 25.61 11.18
N GLU A 356 -8.82 26.58 10.89
CA GLU A 356 -8.90 27.44 9.72
C GLU A 356 -8.70 26.64 8.42
N ALA A 357 -7.75 25.71 8.43
CA ALA A 357 -7.52 24.81 7.30
C ALA A 357 -8.67 23.81 7.09
N VAL A 358 -9.32 23.35 8.16
CA VAL A 358 -10.54 22.51 8.07
C VAL A 358 -11.74 23.32 7.58
N GLU A 359 -11.89 24.57 8.01
CA GLU A 359 -12.95 25.47 7.54
C GLU A 359 -12.85 25.76 6.05
N PHE A 360 -11.64 25.84 5.49
CA PHE A 360 -11.47 25.90 4.04
C PHE A 360 -11.99 24.64 3.34
N LEU A 361 -11.68 23.44 3.85
CA LEU A 361 -12.23 22.21 3.28
C LEU A 361 -13.77 22.18 3.39
N MET A 362 -14.33 22.74 4.47
CA MET A 362 -15.77 22.92 4.62
C MET A 362 -16.34 23.93 3.62
N ALA A 363 -15.65 25.04 3.35
CA ALA A 363 -16.07 26.00 2.34
C ALA A 363 -16.12 25.36 0.93
N LEU A 364 -15.14 24.51 0.59
CA LEU A 364 -15.16 23.73 -0.65
C LEU A 364 -16.35 22.76 -0.69
N HIS A 365 -16.67 22.11 0.43
CA HIS A 365 -17.84 21.25 0.54
C HIS A 365 -19.15 22.02 0.35
N SER A 366 -19.30 23.19 0.97
CA SER A 366 -20.46 24.07 0.82
C SER A 366 -20.64 24.58 -0.60
N GLN A 367 -19.56 24.69 -1.38
CA GLN A 367 -19.61 24.99 -2.84
C GLN A 367 -20.04 23.77 -3.69
N GLY A 368 -20.39 22.64 -3.07
CA GLY A 368 -20.84 21.43 -3.77
C GLY A 368 -19.72 20.58 -4.38
N LEU A 369 -18.46 20.79 -3.98
CA LEU A 369 -17.37 19.95 -4.48
C LEU A 369 -17.50 18.51 -3.95
N ARG A 370 -17.17 17.55 -4.80
CA ARG A 370 -17.23 16.12 -4.45
C ARG A 370 -16.05 15.71 -3.57
N TYR A 371 -16.21 14.59 -2.85
CA TYR A 371 -15.19 14.00 -1.99
C TYR A 371 -13.78 13.96 -2.62
N SER A 372 -13.65 13.51 -3.88
CA SER A 372 -12.36 13.40 -4.56
C SER A 372 -11.66 14.74 -4.78
N SER A 373 -12.43 15.81 -5.01
CA SER A 373 -11.92 17.16 -5.20
C SER A 373 -11.44 17.75 -3.87
N ILE A 374 -12.22 17.57 -2.81
CA ILE A 374 -11.86 18.01 -1.46
C ILE A 374 -10.64 17.24 -0.94
N ASN A 375 -10.55 15.94 -1.22
CA ASN A 375 -9.37 15.14 -0.87
C ASN A 375 -8.10 15.60 -1.63
N THR A 376 -8.25 16.08 -2.87
CA THR A 376 -7.14 16.70 -3.61
C THR A 376 -6.71 18.00 -2.93
N ALA A 377 -7.67 18.85 -2.52
CA ALA A 377 -7.39 20.08 -1.78
C ALA A 377 -6.66 19.79 -0.45
N ARG A 378 -7.15 18.81 0.32
CA ARG A 378 -6.49 18.32 1.54
C ARG A 378 -5.04 17.91 1.29
N SER A 379 -4.79 17.16 0.21
CA SER A 379 -3.46 16.68 -0.14
C SER A 379 -2.53 17.81 -0.60
N ALA A 380 -3.07 18.81 -1.31
CA ALA A 380 -2.34 20.01 -1.69
C ALA A 380 -1.93 20.82 -0.46
N LEU A 381 -2.87 21.12 0.44
CA LEU A 381 -2.58 21.80 1.70
C LEU A 381 -1.56 21.03 2.55
N SER A 382 -1.72 19.71 2.65
CA SER A 382 -0.79 18.85 3.37
C SER A 382 0.65 18.91 2.89
N SER A 383 0.89 19.40 1.68
CA SER A 383 2.23 19.54 1.11
C SER A 383 2.91 20.86 1.42
N ILE A 384 2.16 21.86 1.89
CA ILE A 384 2.67 23.22 2.16
C ILE A 384 2.43 23.69 3.59
N LEU A 385 1.40 23.20 4.26
CA LEU A 385 1.03 23.65 5.61
C LEU A 385 1.95 22.99 6.63
N LYS A 386 2.66 23.84 7.38
CA LYS A 386 3.30 23.50 8.65
C LYS A 386 2.40 24.04 9.75
N LEU A 387 1.92 23.16 10.62
CA LEU A 387 1.04 23.51 11.73
C LEU A 387 1.80 23.17 13.02
N ASP A 388 1.69 24.03 14.02
CA ASP A 388 2.34 23.80 15.31
C ASP A 388 1.83 22.50 15.93
N ASN A 389 2.75 21.68 16.44
CA ASN A 389 2.47 20.37 17.05
C ASN A 389 1.77 19.35 16.11
N CYS A 390 1.92 19.49 14.78
CA CYS A 390 1.36 18.56 13.82
C CYS A 390 2.35 18.27 12.68
N ASP A 391 2.78 17.01 12.55
CA ASP A 391 3.73 16.59 11.52
C ASP A 391 3.20 16.78 10.09
N ASN A 392 1.87 16.68 9.90
CA ASN A 392 1.25 16.73 8.58
C ASN A 392 -0.27 16.99 8.67
N PHE A 393 -0.74 18.07 8.04
CA PHE A 393 -2.17 18.44 7.99
C PHE A 393 -3.07 17.29 7.51
N GLY A 394 -2.66 16.58 6.46
CA GLY A 394 -3.46 15.52 5.86
C GLY A 394 -3.69 14.32 6.79
N THR A 395 -2.78 14.04 7.72
CA THR A 395 -2.87 12.93 8.68
C THR A 395 -3.44 13.33 10.04
N HIS A 396 -3.71 14.61 10.28
CA HIS A 396 -4.28 15.10 11.53
C HIS A 396 -5.64 14.45 11.82
N SER A 397 -5.90 14.11 13.10
CA SER A 397 -7.11 13.38 13.53
C SER A 397 -8.41 14.09 13.15
N LEU A 398 -8.48 15.41 13.35
CA LEU A 398 -9.63 16.22 12.95
C LEU A 398 -9.88 16.18 11.43
N VAL A 399 -8.82 16.28 10.62
CA VAL A 399 -8.92 16.31 9.16
C VAL A 399 -9.33 14.95 8.62
N THR A 400 -8.76 13.87 9.15
CA THR A 400 -9.13 12.50 8.76
C THR A 400 -10.57 12.18 9.15
N ARG A 401 -11.03 12.60 10.34
CA ARG A 401 -12.43 12.48 10.77
C ARG A 401 -13.37 13.32 9.92
N PHE A 402 -12.97 14.55 9.56
CA PHE A 402 -13.75 15.42 8.67
C PHE A 402 -13.92 14.80 7.27
N MET A 403 -12.84 14.30 6.68
CA MET A 403 -12.93 13.59 5.39
C MET A 403 -13.84 12.36 5.49
N LYS A 404 -13.75 11.58 6.57
CA LYS A 404 -14.68 10.47 6.82
C LYS A 404 -16.13 10.96 6.88
N GLY A 405 -16.40 12.09 7.53
CA GLY A 405 -17.72 12.74 7.52
C GLY A 405 -18.22 13.06 6.10
N ILE A 406 -17.39 13.69 5.27
CA ILE A 406 -17.75 13.96 3.86
C ILE A 406 -18.03 12.66 3.10
N TYR A 407 -17.26 11.60 3.35
CA TYR A 407 -17.47 10.31 2.69
C TYR A 407 -18.85 9.71 3.01
N GLU A 408 -19.28 9.78 4.28
CA GLU A 408 -20.59 9.29 4.70
C GLU A 408 -21.73 10.15 4.13
N LEU A 409 -21.57 11.47 4.10
CA LEU A 409 -22.54 12.41 3.54
C LEU A 409 -22.65 12.28 2.01
N ILE A 410 -21.51 12.08 1.32
CA ILE A 410 -21.42 11.99 -0.13
C ILE A 410 -20.79 10.65 -0.52
N LYS A 411 -21.61 9.60 -0.53
CA LYS A 411 -21.18 8.25 -0.96
C LYS A 411 -20.59 8.30 -2.37
N PRO A 412 -19.27 8.06 -2.56
CA PRO A 412 -18.66 8.13 -3.88
C PRO A 412 -19.15 6.98 -4.75
N LYS A 413 -19.82 7.31 -5.87
CA LYS A 413 -20.23 6.30 -6.86
C LYS A 413 -19.14 6.10 -7.91
N PRO A 414 -18.90 4.86 -8.37
CA PRO A 414 -18.00 4.62 -9.50
C PRO A 414 -18.56 5.30 -10.74
N LYS A 415 -17.66 5.83 -11.60
CA LYS A 415 -18.08 6.50 -12.84
C LYS A 415 -18.82 5.56 -13.79
N TYR A 416 -18.43 4.27 -13.81
CA TYR A 416 -19.00 3.24 -14.66
C TYR A 416 -19.45 2.06 -13.80
N ASN A 417 -20.71 1.69 -13.97
CA ASN A 417 -21.37 0.51 -13.43
C ASN A 417 -21.35 -0.67 -14.43
N GLN A 418 -21.39 -0.37 -15.72
CA GLN A 418 -21.20 -1.30 -16.84
C GLN A 418 -20.12 -0.79 -17.80
N ILE A 419 -19.71 -1.60 -18.78
CA ILE A 419 -18.74 -1.23 -19.81
C ILE A 419 -19.26 -1.66 -21.19
N TRP A 420 -18.79 -1.03 -22.27
CA TRP A 420 -19.22 -1.40 -23.63
C TRP A 420 -18.54 -2.66 -24.15
N ASP A 421 -19.18 -3.36 -25.10
CA ASP A 421 -18.63 -4.57 -25.72
C ASP A 421 -17.55 -4.24 -26.76
N VAL A 422 -16.37 -4.80 -26.53
CA VAL A 422 -15.22 -4.68 -27.45
C VAL A 422 -15.52 -5.23 -28.84
N SER A 423 -16.37 -6.25 -28.97
CA SER A 423 -16.73 -6.83 -30.27
C SER A 423 -17.30 -5.79 -31.23
N GLN A 424 -18.19 -4.92 -30.75
CA GLN A 424 -18.83 -3.87 -31.57
C GLN A 424 -17.81 -2.92 -32.21
N VAL A 425 -16.80 -2.52 -31.45
CA VAL A 425 -15.70 -1.69 -31.97
C VAL A 425 -14.83 -2.49 -32.94
N LEU A 426 -14.51 -3.73 -32.63
CA LEU A 426 -13.71 -4.57 -33.52
C LEU A 426 -14.40 -4.80 -34.87
N ASP A 427 -15.73 -4.96 -34.87
CA ASP A 427 -16.51 -5.14 -36.10
C ASP A 427 -16.52 -3.89 -36.96
N TYR A 428 -16.67 -2.69 -36.37
CA TYR A 428 -16.44 -1.43 -37.09
C TYR A 428 -15.00 -1.34 -37.63
N LEU A 429 -13.99 -1.69 -36.83
CA LEU A 429 -12.61 -1.62 -37.28
C LEU A 429 -12.34 -2.58 -38.45
N LYS A 430 -13.02 -3.73 -38.56
CA LYS A 430 -12.90 -4.65 -39.71
C LYS A 430 -13.37 -4.02 -41.03
N THR A 431 -14.31 -3.07 -41.00
CA THR A 431 -14.80 -2.39 -42.21
C THR A 431 -13.77 -1.41 -42.78
N LEU A 432 -12.80 -0.98 -41.97
CA LEU A 432 -11.70 -0.11 -42.39
C LEU A 432 -10.57 -0.95 -43.02
N TYR A 433 -10.84 -1.56 -44.16
CA TYR A 433 -9.90 -2.39 -44.93
C TYR A 433 -10.30 -2.37 -46.41
N PRO A 434 -9.36 -2.44 -47.38
CA PRO A 434 -7.90 -2.56 -47.27
C PRO A 434 -7.21 -1.29 -46.78
N LEU A 435 -6.04 -1.43 -46.15
CA LEU A 435 -5.35 -0.32 -45.46
C LEU A 435 -4.86 0.77 -46.42
N GLU A 436 -4.49 0.38 -47.64
CA GLU A 436 -3.94 1.25 -48.69
C GLU A 436 -4.99 2.20 -49.28
N LYS A 437 -6.28 1.92 -49.07
CA LYS A 437 -7.39 2.76 -49.52
C LYS A 437 -7.90 3.72 -48.44
N LEU A 438 -7.40 3.60 -47.21
CA LEU A 438 -7.86 4.44 -46.11
C LEU A 438 -7.25 5.83 -46.19
N SER A 439 -8.04 6.85 -45.85
CA SER A 439 -7.48 8.16 -45.60
C SER A 439 -6.52 8.12 -44.41
N LEU A 440 -5.55 9.04 -44.37
CA LEU A 440 -4.63 9.17 -43.23
C LEU A 440 -5.37 9.29 -41.90
N LYS A 441 -6.53 9.96 -41.89
CA LYS A 441 -7.40 10.08 -40.71
C LYS A 441 -7.92 8.72 -40.24
N GLU A 442 -8.49 7.92 -41.14
CA GLU A 442 -9.02 6.60 -40.82
C GLU A 442 -7.92 5.63 -40.38
N LEU A 443 -6.80 5.62 -41.10
CA LEU A 443 -5.64 4.80 -40.75
C LEU A 443 -5.10 5.17 -39.36
N THR A 444 -4.98 6.47 -39.06
CA THR A 444 -4.57 6.97 -37.74
C THR A 444 -5.52 6.49 -36.65
N GLN A 445 -6.83 6.69 -36.84
CA GLN A 445 -7.86 6.33 -35.86
C GLN A 445 -7.90 4.82 -35.62
N LYS A 446 -7.81 4.01 -36.68
CA LYS A 446 -7.72 2.55 -36.61
C LYS A 446 -6.50 2.11 -35.83
N THR A 447 -5.33 2.67 -36.13
CA THR A 447 -4.07 2.36 -35.44
C THR A 447 -4.17 2.68 -33.95
N VAL A 448 -4.63 3.89 -33.59
CA VAL A 448 -4.77 4.31 -32.18
C VAL A 448 -5.70 3.36 -31.41
N MET A 449 -6.85 3.01 -31.98
CA MET A 449 -7.82 2.18 -31.28
C MET A 449 -7.32 0.74 -31.10
N LEU A 450 -6.70 0.15 -32.13
CA LEU A 450 -6.12 -1.19 -32.04
C LEU A 450 -4.99 -1.24 -31.00
N LEU A 451 -4.09 -0.26 -30.98
CA LEU A 451 -3.04 -0.20 -29.96
C LEU A 451 -3.62 -0.05 -28.55
N LEU A 452 -4.64 0.79 -28.35
CA LEU A 452 -5.29 0.93 -27.04
C LEU A 452 -5.95 -0.36 -26.57
N LEU A 453 -6.63 -1.08 -27.46
CA LEU A 453 -7.31 -2.33 -27.16
C LEU A 453 -6.33 -3.46 -26.83
N VAL A 454 -5.29 -3.64 -27.65
CA VAL A 454 -4.34 -4.76 -27.51
C VAL A 454 -3.36 -4.54 -26.37
N THR A 455 -2.86 -3.31 -26.18
CA THR A 455 -1.91 -3.05 -25.09
C THR A 455 -2.60 -2.89 -23.73
N GLY A 456 -3.89 -2.52 -23.71
CA GLY A 456 -4.61 -2.14 -22.49
C GLY A 456 -3.99 -0.95 -21.74
N GLN A 457 -3.05 -0.22 -22.38
CA GLN A 457 -2.35 0.88 -21.76
C GLN A 457 -3.21 2.16 -21.69
N ARG A 458 -2.80 3.13 -20.87
CA ARG A 458 -3.49 4.43 -20.82
C ARG A 458 -3.23 5.20 -22.12
N GLY A 459 -4.14 6.09 -22.51
CA GLY A 459 -3.90 7.00 -23.64
C GLY A 459 -2.62 7.85 -23.51
N GLN A 460 -2.11 8.06 -22.29
CA GLN A 460 -0.79 8.67 -22.07
C GLN A 460 0.35 7.82 -22.66
N PHE A 461 0.29 6.49 -22.55
CA PHE A 461 1.30 5.59 -23.12
C PHE A 461 1.35 5.76 -24.64
N ILE A 462 0.19 5.68 -25.30
CA ILE A 462 0.06 5.83 -26.75
C ILE A 462 0.55 7.19 -27.24
N HIS A 463 0.22 8.26 -26.51
CA HIS A 463 0.69 9.62 -26.81
C HIS A 463 2.22 9.77 -26.70
N LEU A 464 2.85 9.07 -25.76
CA LEU A 464 4.28 9.23 -25.48
C LEU A 464 5.18 8.39 -26.40
N LEU A 465 4.63 7.42 -27.13
CA LEU A 465 5.41 6.59 -28.07
C LEU A 465 6.15 7.47 -29.08
N SER A 466 7.44 7.20 -29.22
CA SER A 466 8.33 7.76 -30.26
C SER A 466 8.75 6.65 -31.21
N LEU A 467 9.20 7.01 -32.42
CA LEU A 467 9.72 6.03 -33.37
C LEU A 467 10.98 5.33 -32.83
N ASN A 468 11.85 6.06 -32.14
CA ASN A 468 13.02 5.51 -31.45
C ASN A 468 12.68 4.43 -30.41
N GLY A 469 11.54 4.58 -29.72
CA GLY A 469 11.05 3.62 -28.74
C GLY A 469 10.44 2.35 -29.34
N ILE A 470 10.37 2.23 -30.66
CA ILE A 470 9.71 1.12 -31.37
C ILE A 470 10.74 0.27 -32.10
N GLN A 471 10.81 -1.00 -31.76
CA GLN A 471 11.62 -1.99 -32.48
C GLN A 471 10.69 -2.93 -33.24
N LEU A 472 10.70 -2.82 -34.58
CA LEU A 472 9.87 -3.64 -35.47
C LEU A 472 10.65 -4.87 -35.96
N THR A 473 9.99 -6.02 -35.94
CA THR A 473 10.43 -7.24 -36.62
C THR A 473 9.38 -7.67 -37.66
N SER A 474 9.59 -8.79 -38.34
CA SER A 474 8.60 -9.37 -39.26
C SER A 474 7.28 -9.69 -38.53
N GLN A 475 7.35 -10.25 -37.32
CA GLN A 475 6.20 -10.81 -36.59
C GLN A 475 5.84 -10.06 -35.29
N THR A 476 6.68 -9.13 -34.82
CA THR A 476 6.46 -8.42 -33.56
C THR A 476 6.84 -6.94 -33.63
N ALA A 477 6.30 -6.16 -32.70
CA ALA A 477 6.72 -4.79 -32.41
C ALA A 477 6.92 -4.63 -30.90
N TYR A 478 8.14 -4.30 -30.48
CA TYR A 478 8.43 -3.97 -29.09
C TYR A 478 8.30 -2.45 -28.88
N LEU A 479 7.38 -2.05 -28.00
CA LEU A 479 7.06 -0.65 -27.71
C LEU A 479 7.61 -0.27 -26.33
N SER A 480 8.55 0.66 -26.29
CA SER A 480 9.14 1.18 -25.07
C SER A 480 8.99 2.70 -24.99
N LEU A 481 8.92 3.22 -23.76
CA LEU A 481 8.82 4.66 -23.51
C LEU A 481 10.16 5.23 -23.06
N GLU A 482 10.58 6.32 -23.71
CA GLU A 482 11.74 7.12 -23.30
C GLU A 482 11.38 8.03 -22.11
N GLU A 483 10.11 8.41 -21.98
CA GLU A 483 9.63 9.36 -20.97
C GLU A 483 8.96 8.66 -19.76
N HIS A 484 9.03 9.31 -18.60
CA HIS A 484 8.34 8.84 -17.40
C HIS A 484 6.82 9.02 -17.48
N THR A 485 6.08 7.94 -17.22
CA THR A 485 4.63 7.96 -17.05
C THR A 485 4.21 8.24 -15.60
N LYS A 486 2.91 8.44 -15.35
CA LYS A 486 2.37 8.54 -13.98
C LYS A 486 2.77 7.36 -13.07
N THR A 487 3.01 6.18 -13.64
CA THR A 487 3.34 4.95 -12.90
C THR A 487 4.83 4.64 -12.86
N SER A 488 5.67 5.44 -13.51
CA SER A 488 7.13 5.31 -13.43
C SER A 488 7.60 5.67 -12.02
N ARG A 489 8.42 4.78 -11.44
CA ARG A 489 9.04 4.92 -10.12
C ARG A 489 10.55 4.70 -10.25
N PRO A 490 11.37 5.29 -9.38
CA PRO A 490 12.78 4.91 -9.27
C PRO A 490 12.91 3.39 -9.10
N ASN A 491 13.91 2.78 -9.73
CA ASN A 491 14.21 1.35 -9.65
C ASN A 491 13.13 0.39 -10.20
N LYS A 492 12.19 0.90 -11.01
CA LYS A 492 11.23 0.06 -11.77
C LYS A 492 11.44 0.27 -13.26
N ALA A 493 11.61 -0.82 -14.01
CA ALA A 493 11.78 -0.77 -15.47
C ALA A 493 10.64 0.03 -16.13
N ALA A 494 10.97 0.77 -17.18
CA ALA A 494 9.97 1.50 -17.97
C ALA A 494 8.93 0.51 -18.50
N ALA A 495 7.66 0.92 -18.52
CA ALA A 495 6.60 0.08 -19.06
C ALA A 495 6.88 -0.15 -20.56
N ALA A 496 7.07 -1.41 -20.93
CA ALA A 496 7.23 -1.83 -22.32
C ALA A 496 6.17 -2.88 -22.65
N VAL A 497 5.72 -2.89 -23.91
CA VAL A 497 4.68 -3.80 -24.39
C VAL A 497 5.09 -4.35 -25.74
N THR A 498 5.00 -5.68 -25.89
CA THR A 498 5.20 -6.35 -27.17
C THR A 498 3.86 -6.60 -27.83
N ILE A 499 3.74 -6.22 -29.10
CA ILE A 499 2.60 -6.56 -29.96
C ILE A 499 3.06 -7.62 -30.95
N THR A 500 2.27 -8.66 -31.12
CA THR A 500 2.51 -9.73 -32.08
C THR A 500 1.56 -9.59 -33.27
N GLU A 501 1.96 -10.15 -34.41
CA GLU A 501 1.08 -10.32 -35.55
C GLU A 501 -0.19 -11.10 -35.16
N PHE A 502 -1.34 -10.64 -35.65
CA PHE A 502 -2.62 -11.32 -35.47
C PHE A 502 -3.02 -11.97 -36.80
N THR A 503 -2.55 -13.21 -36.98
CA THR A 503 -2.80 -14.02 -38.18
C THR A 503 -4.26 -14.46 -38.39
N PRO A 504 -5.12 -14.63 -37.36
CA PRO A 504 -6.50 -15.09 -37.59
C PRO A 504 -7.39 -14.12 -38.38
N ASP A 505 -7.15 -12.80 -38.30
CA ASP A 505 -7.87 -11.80 -39.11
C ASP A 505 -6.98 -10.59 -39.38
N SER A 506 -6.40 -10.53 -40.59
CA SER A 506 -5.51 -9.46 -41.01
C SER A 506 -6.17 -8.07 -41.01
N ARG A 507 -7.51 -8.00 -41.12
CA ARG A 507 -8.26 -6.73 -41.13
C ARG A 507 -8.18 -5.97 -39.82
N ILE A 508 -7.88 -6.65 -38.71
CA ILE A 508 -7.73 -6.05 -37.37
C ILE A 508 -6.35 -6.30 -36.77
N CYS A 509 -5.36 -6.67 -37.59
CA CYS A 509 -4.02 -6.91 -37.11
C CYS A 509 -3.36 -5.59 -36.64
N PRO A 510 -3.01 -5.46 -35.34
CA PRO A 510 -2.40 -4.24 -34.80
C PRO A 510 -1.00 -4.00 -35.39
N LEU A 511 -0.22 -5.06 -35.63
CA LEU A 511 1.13 -4.96 -36.19
C LEU A 511 1.11 -4.47 -37.64
N THR A 512 0.28 -5.08 -38.49
CA THR A 512 0.14 -4.70 -39.90
C THR A 512 -0.36 -3.26 -40.03
N THR A 513 -1.35 -2.88 -39.21
CA THR A 513 -1.88 -1.51 -39.19
C THR A 513 -0.81 -0.50 -38.72
N LEU A 514 -0.02 -0.83 -37.69
CA LEU A 514 1.08 0.01 -37.22
C LEU A 514 2.16 0.21 -38.29
N LYS A 515 2.58 -0.87 -38.96
CA LYS A 515 3.56 -0.81 -40.06
C LYS A 515 3.06 0.07 -41.21
N ALA A 516 1.80 -0.10 -41.61
CA ALA A 516 1.19 0.72 -42.65
C ALA A 516 1.16 2.21 -42.26
N TYR A 517 0.78 2.52 -41.02
CA TYR A 517 0.77 3.90 -40.52
C TYR A 517 2.16 4.54 -40.49
N ILE A 518 3.19 3.82 -40.02
CA ILE A 518 4.57 4.34 -39.98
C ILE A 518 5.05 4.64 -41.41
N LYS A 519 4.80 3.73 -42.35
CA LYS A 519 5.14 3.91 -43.77
C LYS A 519 4.43 5.12 -44.39
N GLU A 520 3.12 5.24 -44.20
CA GLU A 520 2.31 6.33 -44.79
C GLU A 520 2.69 7.70 -44.23
N THR A 521 3.22 7.76 -43.01
CA THR A 521 3.59 9.03 -42.36
C THR A 521 5.05 9.40 -42.51
N GLU A 522 5.89 8.52 -43.07
CA GLU A 522 7.36 8.71 -43.13
C GLU A 522 7.74 10.05 -43.77
N THR A 523 7.18 10.36 -44.94
CA THR A 523 7.46 11.59 -45.70
C THR A 523 6.78 12.84 -45.13
N LEU A 524 5.81 12.67 -44.22
CA LEU A 524 5.02 13.77 -43.65
C LEU A 524 5.62 14.35 -42.37
N ARG A 525 6.57 13.65 -41.74
CA ARG A 525 7.02 13.93 -40.37
C ARG A 525 7.88 15.18 -40.24
N ASN A 526 8.62 15.58 -41.27
CA ASN A 526 9.50 16.76 -41.23
C ASN A 526 10.34 16.87 -39.93
N GLY A 527 10.93 15.75 -39.49
CA GLY A 527 11.74 15.67 -38.26
C GLY A 527 11.00 15.30 -36.97
N GLU A 528 9.67 15.12 -37.01
CA GLU A 528 8.88 14.73 -35.84
C GLU A 528 9.07 13.25 -35.46
N ASN A 529 9.61 13.04 -34.25
CA ASN A 529 9.90 11.70 -33.72
C ASN A 529 8.71 11.04 -33.01
N LYS A 530 7.65 11.78 -32.65
CA LYS A 530 6.47 11.18 -32.00
C LYS A 530 5.75 10.24 -32.96
N LEU A 531 5.31 9.08 -32.48
CA LEU A 531 4.63 8.08 -33.32
C LEU A 531 3.42 8.71 -34.02
N PHE A 532 2.54 9.38 -33.27
CA PHE A 532 1.34 9.98 -33.83
C PHE A 532 1.52 11.47 -34.15
N ILE A 533 1.27 11.80 -35.41
CA ILE A 533 1.27 13.17 -35.94
C ILE A 533 -0.14 13.58 -36.38
N SER A 534 -0.38 14.89 -36.46
CA SER A 534 -1.64 15.43 -36.96
C SER A 534 -1.86 14.99 -38.40
N PHE A 535 -3.06 14.51 -38.74
CA PHE A 535 -3.43 14.26 -40.14
C PHE A 535 -3.82 15.55 -40.89
N ILE A 536 -3.83 16.70 -40.20
CA ILE A 536 -4.02 18.04 -40.79
C ILE A 536 -2.66 18.75 -40.81
N LYS A 537 -2.33 19.40 -41.93
CA LYS A 537 -1.11 20.22 -42.06
C LYS A 537 -1.15 21.41 -41.07
N PRO A 538 -0.02 21.78 -40.43
CA PRO A 538 1.25 21.07 -40.45
C PRO A 538 1.18 19.77 -39.61
N ASN A 539 1.75 18.68 -40.13
CA ASN A 539 1.71 17.33 -39.56
C ASN A 539 2.63 17.18 -38.31
N LYS A 540 2.40 18.01 -37.29
CA LYS A 540 3.17 18.04 -36.04
C LYS A 540 2.74 16.96 -35.05
N ALA A 541 3.56 16.72 -34.03
CA ALA A 541 3.20 15.85 -32.91
C ALA A 541 1.87 16.26 -32.27
N VAL A 542 1.01 15.27 -31.96
CA VAL A 542 -0.30 15.53 -31.38
C VAL A 542 -0.31 15.51 -29.86
N SER A 543 -1.21 16.31 -29.27
CA SER A 543 -1.42 16.28 -27.82
C SER A 543 -2.20 15.04 -27.36
N ARG A 544 -2.11 14.74 -26.07
CA ARG A 544 -2.90 13.69 -25.41
C ARG A 544 -4.40 13.85 -25.64
N ASP A 545 -4.89 15.09 -25.67
CA ASP A 545 -6.31 15.37 -25.87
C ASP A 545 -6.75 15.05 -27.29
N THR A 546 -5.86 15.17 -28.27
CA THR A 546 -6.11 14.73 -29.65
C THR A 546 -6.27 13.21 -29.73
N ILE A 547 -5.39 12.43 -29.10
CA ILE A 547 -5.54 10.96 -29.00
C ILE A 547 -6.88 10.59 -28.34
N SER A 548 -7.25 11.30 -27.27
CA SER A 548 -8.52 11.11 -26.58
C SER A 548 -9.73 11.40 -27.49
N ARG A 549 -9.68 12.49 -28.26
CA ARG A 549 -10.71 12.86 -29.24
C ARG A 549 -10.84 11.81 -30.35
N TRP A 550 -9.74 11.35 -30.92
CA TRP A 550 -9.76 10.30 -31.94
C TRP A 550 -10.34 8.99 -31.41
N THR A 551 -9.95 8.59 -30.20
CA THR A 551 -10.54 7.41 -29.53
C THR A 551 -12.06 7.57 -29.37
N LYS A 552 -12.51 8.74 -28.91
CA LYS A 552 -13.94 9.03 -28.76
C LYS A 552 -14.68 8.98 -30.11
N GLN A 553 -14.07 9.49 -31.18
CA GLN A 553 -14.65 9.41 -32.51
C GLN A 553 -14.84 7.96 -32.98
N VAL A 554 -13.83 7.10 -32.77
CA VAL A 554 -13.95 5.68 -33.11
C VAL A 554 -15.07 5.00 -32.32
N LEU A 555 -15.18 5.30 -31.01
CA LEU A 555 -16.29 4.80 -30.19
C LEU A 555 -17.65 5.24 -30.73
N THR A 556 -17.81 6.53 -31.04
CA THR A 556 -19.05 7.07 -31.63
C THR A 556 -19.37 6.39 -32.97
N ASN A 557 -18.38 6.27 -33.87
CA ASN A 557 -18.58 5.64 -35.18
C ASN A 557 -18.89 4.15 -35.08
N SER A 558 -18.45 3.49 -34.01
CA SER A 558 -18.78 2.09 -33.72
C SER A 558 -20.18 1.93 -33.10
N GLY A 559 -20.89 3.02 -32.81
CA GLY A 559 -22.20 2.99 -32.15
C GLY A 559 -22.15 2.94 -30.61
N ILE A 560 -21.02 3.23 -29.99
CA ILE A 560 -20.91 3.34 -28.52
C ILE A 560 -21.38 4.71 -28.06
N ASP A 561 -22.22 4.76 -27.03
CA ASP A 561 -22.64 6.03 -26.43
C ASP A 561 -21.49 6.73 -25.69
N THR A 562 -20.97 7.79 -26.32
CA THR A 562 -19.86 8.57 -25.78
C THR A 562 -20.28 9.68 -24.82
N LYS A 563 -21.59 9.82 -24.54
CA LYS A 563 -22.08 10.57 -23.37
C LYS A 563 -21.86 9.75 -22.10
N MET A 564 -22.11 8.44 -22.17
CA MET A 564 -21.83 7.51 -21.08
C MET A 564 -20.33 7.17 -20.97
N PHE A 565 -19.67 6.81 -22.07
CA PHE A 565 -18.31 6.30 -22.06
C PHE A 565 -17.28 7.27 -22.65
N THR A 566 -16.23 7.57 -21.88
CA THR A 566 -15.10 8.38 -22.38
C THR A 566 -13.99 7.51 -22.96
N SER A 567 -13.04 8.08 -23.68
CA SER A 567 -11.81 7.40 -24.16
C SER A 567 -11.06 6.56 -23.10
N HIS A 568 -11.08 6.99 -21.83
CA HIS A 568 -10.47 6.22 -20.73
C HIS A 568 -11.15 4.88 -20.42
N SER A 569 -12.38 4.66 -20.89
CA SER A 569 -13.13 3.42 -20.69
C SER A 569 -12.55 2.25 -21.49
N THR A 570 -11.84 2.51 -22.60
CA THR A 570 -11.22 1.47 -23.46
C THR A 570 -10.34 0.50 -22.70
N ARG A 571 -9.59 0.99 -21.70
CA ARG A 571 -8.76 0.13 -20.84
C ARG A 571 -9.59 -0.85 -20.01
N ALA A 572 -10.73 -0.40 -19.47
CA ALA A 572 -11.62 -1.28 -18.71
C ALA A 572 -12.32 -2.29 -19.62
N ALA A 573 -12.75 -1.85 -20.82
CA ALA A 573 -13.39 -2.70 -21.82
C ALA A 573 -12.44 -3.83 -22.29
N SER A 574 -11.21 -3.47 -22.66
CA SER A 574 -10.17 -4.43 -23.07
C SER A 574 -9.88 -5.46 -21.96
N ALA A 575 -9.66 -5.00 -20.72
CA ALA A 575 -9.38 -5.90 -19.60
C ALA A 575 -10.56 -6.83 -19.27
N THR A 576 -11.79 -6.31 -19.36
CA THR A 576 -13.02 -7.10 -19.16
C THR A 576 -13.17 -8.16 -20.24
N LYS A 577 -12.96 -7.81 -21.51
CA LYS A 577 -13.03 -8.77 -22.62
C LYS A 577 -11.96 -9.86 -22.51
N ALA A 578 -10.74 -9.49 -22.15
CA ALA A 578 -9.66 -10.45 -21.91
C ALA A 578 -10.04 -11.47 -20.82
N HIS A 579 -10.66 -10.99 -19.73
CA HIS A 579 -11.13 -11.85 -18.66
C HIS A 579 -12.30 -12.74 -19.08
N GLN A 580 -13.27 -12.22 -19.84
CA GLN A 580 -14.37 -13.01 -20.42
C GLN A 580 -13.88 -14.09 -21.40
N LYS A 581 -12.70 -13.91 -21.99
CA LYS A 581 -12.01 -14.91 -22.84
C LYS A 581 -11.06 -15.81 -22.05
N GLU A 582 -11.21 -15.86 -20.73
CA GLU A 582 -10.50 -16.77 -19.82
C GLU A 582 -8.97 -16.59 -19.82
N ILE A 583 -8.48 -15.41 -20.22
CA ILE A 583 -7.07 -15.09 -20.10
C ILE A 583 -6.71 -15.03 -18.60
N PRO A 584 -5.63 -15.70 -18.15
CA PRO A 584 -5.23 -15.70 -16.74
C PRO A 584 -5.09 -14.27 -16.19
N LEU A 585 -5.63 -14.04 -14.99
CA LEU A 585 -5.65 -12.71 -14.39
C LEU A 585 -4.25 -12.11 -14.22
N ASP A 586 -3.26 -12.91 -13.85
CA ASP A 586 -1.87 -12.45 -13.72
C ASP A 586 -1.31 -11.94 -15.05
N THR A 587 -1.65 -12.58 -16.17
CA THR A 587 -1.29 -12.11 -17.52
C THR A 587 -1.94 -10.75 -17.81
N ILE A 588 -3.23 -10.60 -17.52
CA ILE A 588 -3.94 -9.32 -17.70
C ILE A 588 -3.31 -8.22 -16.83
N LEU A 589 -3.02 -8.51 -15.55
CA LEU A 589 -2.40 -7.58 -14.62
C LEU A 589 -1.00 -7.15 -15.10
N ASN A 590 -0.17 -8.11 -15.54
CA ASN A 590 1.19 -7.84 -16.03
C ASN A 590 1.17 -7.01 -17.32
N THR A 591 0.34 -7.37 -18.31
CA THR A 591 0.24 -6.65 -19.59
C THR A 591 -0.25 -5.21 -19.40
N ILE A 592 -1.22 -5.00 -18.52
CA ILE A 592 -1.85 -3.69 -18.31
C ILE A 592 -1.07 -2.85 -17.27
N GLY A 593 -0.16 -3.46 -16.51
CA GLY A 593 0.67 -2.80 -15.50
C GLY A 593 -0.08 -2.51 -14.19
N TRP A 594 -0.90 -3.45 -13.72
CA TRP A 594 -1.58 -3.39 -12.43
C TRP A 594 -0.91 -4.29 -11.38
N GLU A 595 -0.80 -3.80 -10.14
CA GLU A 595 -0.10 -4.51 -9.05
C GLU A 595 -1.04 -5.41 -8.23
N SER A 596 -2.36 -5.32 -8.41
CA SER A 596 -3.32 -6.02 -7.56
C SER A 596 -4.60 -6.42 -8.30
N ALA A 597 -5.02 -7.67 -8.08
CA ALA A 597 -6.32 -8.21 -8.50
C ALA A 597 -7.51 -7.44 -7.91
N GLU A 598 -7.37 -6.86 -6.72
CA GLU A 598 -8.43 -6.05 -6.11
C GLU A 598 -8.69 -4.77 -6.93
N THR A 599 -7.62 -4.16 -7.43
CA THR A 599 -7.73 -2.98 -8.31
C THR A 599 -8.48 -3.34 -9.59
N PHE A 600 -8.16 -4.48 -10.19
CA PHE A 600 -8.89 -5.01 -11.35
C PHE A 600 -10.38 -5.19 -11.04
N ARG A 601 -10.72 -5.96 -10.00
CA ARG A 601 -12.11 -6.26 -9.62
C ARG A 601 -12.92 -5.01 -9.30
N LYS A 602 -12.35 -4.06 -8.55
CA LYS A 602 -13.07 -2.87 -8.06
C LYS A 602 -13.31 -1.83 -9.15
N TYR A 603 -12.31 -1.60 -10.00
CA TYR A 603 -12.30 -0.44 -10.90
C TYR A 603 -12.45 -0.80 -12.38
N TYR A 604 -12.12 -2.02 -12.79
CA TYR A 604 -11.97 -2.34 -14.22
C TYR A 604 -12.82 -3.53 -14.69
N HIS A 605 -13.03 -4.55 -13.86
CA HIS A 605 -14.01 -5.60 -14.16
C HIS A 605 -15.41 -5.06 -13.96
N LYS A 606 -16.13 -4.88 -15.06
CA LYS A 606 -17.52 -4.38 -15.08
C LYS A 606 -18.36 -5.31 -15.95
N PRO A 607 -19.65 -5.51 -15.63
CA PRO A 607 -20.60 -6.12 -16.55
C PRO A 607 -20.56 -5.40 -17.91
N VAL A 608 -20.67 -6.17 -18.99
CA VAL A 608 -20.82 -5.66 -20.36
C VAL A 608 -22.29 -5.48 -20.67
#